data_AF-A0A9D9SE07-F1
#
_entry.id   AF-A0A9D9SE07-F1
#
_cell.length_a   1.000
_cell.length_b   1.000
_cell.length_c   1.000
_cell.angle_alpha   90.00
_cell.angle_beta   90.00
_cell.angle_gamma   90.00
#
_symmetry.space_group_name_H-M   'P 1'
#
loop_
_entity.id
_entity.type
_entity.pdbx_description
1 polymer ?
#
loop_
_entity_poly.entity_id
_entity_poly.type
_entity_poly.pdbx_seq_one_letter_code
_entity_poly.pdbx_strand_id
1 'polypeptide(L)'
;MKEMTFDKAVIVPEPHTVREAWAALLSEPGMFIKCWNYKGAILSSAFRAPIFLITYLAARESLKLALAAAFVQFVFRFLFAGLTGYIIQSFRKVEPPWKAIVSILMVVPLVSHLLEYFVQAAFVYYTATADYTDKAIVRSICFSIFSSLFALFIMRRNVLIVGDLDSRSFWSDVRRIPYLVFEFMAFIPDEIATMVRRGAYVTAGISLLAWGGFSQIVCWAVTYRGIWTYGGGKDLGILKYWGVDGIILMIFAVALSMIAFNVRHNRNKHISDA
;
A
#
# COMPACT_ATOMS: atom_id res chain seq x y z
N MET A 1 -18.47 -16.12 -18.44
CA MET A 1 -17.00 -16.19 -18.25
C MET A 1 -16.76 -17.32 -17.26
N LYS A 2 -16.30 -18.49 -17.74
CA LYS A 2 -16.05 -19.68 -16.91
C LYS A 2 -14.86 -19.34 -16.00
N GLU A 3 -15.08 -19.30 -14.69
CA GLU A 3 -13.98 -19.13 -13.72
C GLU A 3 -12.97 -20.25 -13.97
N MET A 4 -11.70 -19.90 -14.22
CA MET A 4 -10.60 -20.85 -14.12
C MET A 4 -10.49 -21.25 -12.64
N THR A 5 -11.28 -22.25 -12.25
CA THR A 5 -11.10 -22.99 -11.01
C THR A 5 -9.77 -23.72 -11.12
N PHE A 6 -8.69 -23.04 -10.74
CA PHE A 6 -7.43 -23.72 -10.49
C PHE A 6 -7.67 -24.74 -9.38
N ASP A 7 -7.48 -26.00 -9.77
CA ASP A 7 -7.59 -27.21 -8.97
C ASP A 7 -7.01 -27.07 -7.56
N LYS A 8 -7.79 -27.57 -6.59
CA LYS A 8 -7.45 -27.86 -5.19
C LYS A 8 -6.61 -26.79 -4.50
N ALA A 9 -7.25 -26.05 -3.58
CA ALA A 9 -6.55 -25.22 -2.60
C ALA A 9 -5.32 -25.98 -2.06
N VAL A 10 -4.14 -25.45 -2.32
CA VAL A 10 -2.92 -26.06 -1.82
C VAL A 10 -2.89 -25.75 -0.34
N ILE A 11 -2.93 -26.79 0.49
CA ILE A 11 -2.81 -26.65 1.94
C ILE A 11 -1.35 -26.31 2.23
N VAL A 12 -1.01 -25.03 2.12
CA VAL A 12 0.28 -24.51 2.56
C VAL A 12 0.20 -24.34 4.07
N PRO A 13 1.14 -24.92 4.85
CA PRO A 13 1.18 -24.67 6.29
C PRO A 13 1.22 -23.16 6.53
N GLU A 14 0.29 -22.65 7.34
CA GLU A 14 0.17 -21.22 7.56
C GLU A 14 1.25 -20.76 8.53
N PRO A 15 2.23 -19.95 8.08
CA PRO A 15 3.33 -19.56 8.94
C PRO A 15 2.82 -18.55 9.98
N HIS A 16 3.05 -18.86 11.25
CA HIS A 16 2.71 -17.97 12.35
C HIS A 16 3.91 -17.12 12.77
N THR A 17 5.13 -17.50 12.36
CA THR A 17 6.34 -16.74 12.63
C THR A 17 7.03 -16.24 11.35
N VAL A 18 7.81 -15.17 11.47
CA VAL A 18 8.62 -14.62 10.35
C VAL A 18 9.57 -15.69 9.79
N ARG A 19 10.15 -16.52 10.65
CA ARG A 19 11.08 -17.59 10.24
C ARG A 19 10.37 -18.63 9.40
N GLU A 20 9.19 -19.08 9.81
CA GLU A 20 8.38 -20.03 9.04
C GLU A 20 7.97 -19.45 7.70
N ALA A 21 7.57 -18.18 7.66
CA ALA A 21 7.19 -17.51 6.41
C ALA A 21 8.35 -17.47 5.41
N TRP A 22 9.56 -17.12 5.86
CA TRP A 22 10.75 -17.16 5.02
C TRP A 22 11.14 -18.59 4.63
N ALA A 23 11.10 -19.53 5.57
CA ALA A 23 11.40 -20.93 5.28
C ALA A 23 10.46 -21.49 4.21
N ALA A 24 9.16 -21.21 4.31
CA ALA A 24 8.18 -21.64 3.30
C ALA A 24 8.47 -21.05 1.92
N LEU A 25 8.81 -19.75 1.86
CA LEU A 25 9.18 -19.10 0.60
C LEU A 25 10.43 -19.70 -0.06
N LEU A 26 11.43 -20.09 0.76
CA LEU A 26 12.71 -20.61 0.27
C LEU A 26 12.72 -22.11 0.00
N SER A 27 11.89 -22.88 0.70
CA SER A 27 11.89 -24.35 0.62
C SER A 27 11.18 -24.86 -0.63
N GLU A 28 10.17 -24.14 -1.12
CA GLU A 28 9.39 -24.54 -2.28
C GLU A 28 9.20 -23.38 -3.28
N PRO A 29 10.24 -23.01 -4.04
CA PRO A 29 10.15 -21.90 -4.99
C PRO A 29 9.09 -22.12 -6.07
N GLY A 30 8.71 -23.36 -6.39
CA GLY A 30 7.62 -23.68 -7.32
C GLY A 30 6.25 -23.19 -6.86
N MET A 31 6.05 -22.99 -5.54
CA MET A 31 4.81 -22.44 -4.99
C MET A 31 4.57 -21.00 -5.40
N PHE A 32 5.62 -20.26 -5.75
CA PHE A 32 5.52 -18.93 -6.33
C PHE A 32 4.62 -18.92 -7.56
N ILE A 33 4.72 -19.91 -8.47
CA ILE A 33 3.94 -19.93 -9.71
C ILE A 33 2.47 -20.21 -9.41
N LYS A 34 2.19 -21.12 -8.47
CA LYS A 34 0.82 -21.53 -8.11
C LYS A 34 0.08 -20.47 -7.29
N CYS A 35 0.79 -19.84 -6.36
CA CYS A 35 0.25 -18.81 -5.46
C CYS A 35 0.61 -17.39 -5.93
N TRP A 36 1.07 -17.25 -7.17
CA TRP A 36 1.36 -15.95 -7.76
C TRP A 36 0.12 -15.06 -7.67
N ASN A 37 0.24 -13.89 -7.04
CA ASN A 37 -0.93 -13.10 -6.67
C ASN A 37 -1.49 -12.34 -7.89
N TYR A 38 -2.20 -13.05 -8.76
CA TYR A 38 -2.78 -12.48 -9.98
C TYR A 38 -3.82 -11.41 -9.68
N LYS A 39 -4.56 -11.53 -8.57
CA LYS A 39 -5.57 -10.55 -8.17
C LYS A 39 -4.93 -9.19 -7.87
N GLY A 40 -3.89 -9.19 -7.05
CA GLY A 40 -3.08 -8.01 -6.77
C GLY A 40 -2.39 -7.48 -8.02
N ALA A 41 -1.86 -8.36 -8.87
CA ALA A 41 -1.21 -7.98 -10.12
C ALA A 41 -2.14 -7.25 -11.10
N ILE A 42 -3.33 -7.81 -11.36
CA ILE A 42 -4.34 -7.20 -12.24
C ILE A 42 -4.72 -5.83 -11.69
N LEU A 43 -5.07 -5.76 -10.40
CA LEU A 43 -5.55 -4.53 -9.80
C LEU A 43 -4.48 -3.43 -9.79
N SER A 44 -3.26 -3.76 -9.36
CA SER A 44 -2.12 -2.84 -9.34
C SER A 44 -1.82 -2.29 -10.74
N SER A 45 -1.82 -3.17 -11.76
CA SER A 45 -1.49 -2.78 -13.13
C SER A 45 -2.61 -1.95 -13.77
N ALA A 46 -3.88 -2.31 -13.50
CA ALA A 46 -5.05 -1.59 -13.99
C ALA A 46 -5.16 -0.18 -13.40
N PHE A 47 -4.79 0.04 -12.14
CA PHE A 47 -4.76 1.39 -11.56
C PHE A 47 -3.56 2.22 -12.03
N ARG A 48 -2.41 1.59 -12.31
CA ARG A 48 -1.17 2.28 -12.68
C ARG A 48 -1.11 2.67 -14.15
N ALA A 49 -1.49 1.80 -15.08
CA ALA A 49 -1.35 2.06 -16.52
C ALA A 49 -2.08 3.34 -16.98
N PRO A 50 -3.30 3.65 -16.53
CA PRO A 50 -3.99 4.90 -16.88
C PRO A 50 -3.24 6.16 -16.41
N ILE A 51 -2.55 6.10 -15.26
CA ILE A 51 -1.77 7.24 -14.75
C ILE A 51 -0.65 7.57 -15.74
N PHE A 52 0.08 6.57 -16.23
CA PHE A 52 1.13 6.79 -17.22
C PHE A 52 0.59 7.25 -18.57
N LEU A 53 -0.53 6.68 -19.02
CA LEU A 53 -1.20 7.12 -20.25
C LEU A 53 -1.58 8.61 -20.17
N ILE A 54 -2.27 9.01 -19.10
CA ILE A 54 -2.70 10.40 -18.87
C ILE A 54 -1.49 11.32 -18.73
N THR A 55 -0.44 10.90 -18.02
CA THR A 55 0.78 11.72 -17.81
C THR A 55 1.46 12.03 -19.14
N TYR A 56 1.61 11.03 -20.02
CA TYR A 56 2.24 11.25 -21.33
C TYR A 56 1.36 12.07 -22.26
N LEU A 57 0.04 11.86 -22.26
CA LEU A 57 -0.89 12.69 -23.03
C LEU A 57 -0.91 14.15 -22.53
N ALA A 58 -0.84 14.37 -21.22
CA ALA A 58 -0.77 15.70 -20.62
C ALA A 58 0.56 16.41 -20.94
N ALA A 59 1.65 15.65 -21.06
CA ALA A 59 2.95 16.14 -21.52
C ALA A 59 2.99 16.45 -23.03
N ARG A 60 1.89 16.27 -23.76
CA ARG A 60 1.76 16.44 -25.22
C ARG A 60 2.66 15.52 -26.05
N GLU A 61 2.98 14.34 -25.50
CA GLU A 61 3.68 13.29 -26.23
C GLU A 61 2.76 12.58 -27.24
N SER A 62 3.34 11.89 -28.21
CA SER A 62 2.55 11.16 -29.20
C SER A 62 1.72 10.03 -28.56
N LEU A 63 0.51 9.78 -29.09
CA LEU A 63 -0.37 8.70 -28.60
C LEU A 63 0.33 7.33 -28.61
N LYS A 64 1.18 7.08 -29.61
CA LYS A 64 1.97 5.85 -29.73
C LYS A 64 2.95 5.69 -28.56
N LEU A 65 3.64 6.78 -28.19
CA LEU A 65 4.54 6.80 -27.02
C LEU A 65 3.77 6.62 -25.72
N ALA A 66 2.63 7.30 -25.57
CA ALA A 66 1.80 7.20 -24.37
C ALA A 66 1.25 5.78 -24.15
N LEU A 67 0.76 5.12 -25.21
CA LEU A 67 0.30 3.74 -25.16
C LEU A 67 1.44 2.75 -24.91
N ALA A 68 2.60 2.94 -25.54
CA ALA A 68 3.77 2.11 -25.30
C ALA A 68 4.25 2.22 -23.83
N ALA A 69 4.32 3.44 -23.30
CA ALA A 69 4.68 3.67 -21.89
C ALA A 69 3.68 3.02 -20.93
N ALA A 70 2.38 3.19 -21.17
CA ALA A 70 1.34 2.56 -20.36
C ALA A 70 1.40 1.03 -20.41
N PHE A 71 1.68 0.44 -21.58
CA PHE A 71 1.79 -1.00 -21.75
C PHE A 71 3.04 -1.57 -21.06
N VAL A 72 4.20 -0.95 -21.21
CA VAL A 72 5.43 -1.36 -20.51
C VAL A 72 5.21 -1.33 -19.00
N GLN A 73 4.59 -0.26 -18.50
CA GLN A 73 4.26 -0.14 -17.08
C GLN A 73 3.24 -1.17 -16.62
N PHE A 74 2.25 -1.49 -17.45
CA PHE A 74 1.30 -2.56 -17.18
C PHE A 74 2.00 -3.91 -17.04
N VAL A 75 2.83 -4.32 -18.02
CA VAL A 75 3.53 -5.62 -18.01
C VAL A 75 4.49 -5.72 -16.82
N PHE A 76 5.32 -4.69 -16.63
CA PHE A 76 6.25 -4.64 -15.51
C PHE A 76 5.51 -4.75 -14.17
N ARG A 77 4.46 -3.95 -13.97
CA ARG A 77 3.69 -3.96 -12.73
C ARG A 77 2.88 -5.22 -12.55
N PHE A 78 2.43 -5.85 -13.62
CA PHE A 78 1.70 -7.11 -13.54
C PHE A 78 2.60 -8.17 -12.94
N LEU A 79 3.75 -8.42 -13.57
CA LEU A 79 4.74 -9.40 -13.13
C LEU A 79 5.22 -9.11 -11.70
N PHE A 80 5.59 -7.86 -11.45
CA PHE A 80 6.18 -7.45 -10.18
C PHE A 80 5.17 -7.48 -9.02
N ALA A 81 3.96 -6.94 -9.21
CA ALA A 81 2.96 -6.87 -8.15
C ALA A 81 2.44 -8.26 -7.74
N GLY A 82 2.43 -9.24 -8.67
CA GLY A 82 2.10 -10.61 -8.30
C GLY A 82 3.19 -11.29 -7.46
N LEU A 83 4.48 -10.96 -7.71
CA LEU A 83 5.59 -11.41 -6.86
C LEU A 83 5.55 -10.78 -5.48
N THR A 84 5.46 -9.46 -5.40
CA THR A 84 5.37 -8.79 -4.09
C THR A 84 4.10 -9.17 -3.36
N GLY A 85 2.99 -9.37 -4.08
CA GLY A 85 1.73 -9.82 -3.52
C GLY A 85 1.79 -11.24 -2.96
N TYR A 86 2.55 -12.14 -3.59
CA TYR A 86 2.82 -13.47 -3.05
C TYR A 86 3.64 -13.39 -1.76
N ILE A 87 4.73 -12.62 -1.75
CA ILE A 87 5.54 -12.41 -0.54
C ILE A 87 4.67 -11.84 0.59
N ILE A 88 3.92 -10.77 0.34
CA ILE A 88 3.05 -10.15 1.36
C ILE A 88 1.99 -11.14 1.86
N GLN A 89 1.40 -11.95 0.97
CA GLN A 89 0.43 -12.97 1.34
C GLN A 89 1.02 -14.00 2.31
N SER A 90 2.26 -14.44 2.10
CA SER A 90 2.93 -15.40 3.00
C SER A 90 3.13 -14.85 4.42
N PHE A 91 3.13 -13.53 4.59
CA PHE A 91 3.29 -12.87 5.88
C PHE A 91 1.96 -12.47 6.54
N ARG A 92 0.81 -12.76 5.90
CA ARG A 92 -0.49 -12.27 6.38
C ARG A 92 -0.86 -12.84 7.76
N LYS A 93 -0.53 -14.09 8.06
CA LYS A 93 -0.89 -14.76 9.33
C LYS A 93 0.23 -14.73 10.40
N VAL A 94 1.33 -14.02 10.12
CA VAL A 94 2.44 -13.89 11.06
C VAL A 94 2.02 -13.05 12.26
N GLU A 95 2.35 -13.56 13.45
CA GLU A 95 2.15 -12.95 14.74
C GLU A 95 3.48 -12.79 15.49
N PRO A 96 3.70 -11.67 16.20
CA PRO A 96 2.86 -10.46 16.25
C PRO A 96 2.89 -9.65 14.94
N PRO A 97 1.87 -8.81 14.66
CA PRO A 97 1.66 -8.21 13.33
C PRO A 97 2.78 -7.23 12.93
N TRP A 98 3.38 -6.56 13.92
CA TRP A 98 4.47 -5.61 13.67
C TRP A 98 5.70 -6.29 13.05
N LYS A 99 5.97 -7.57 13.36
CA LYS A 99 7.10 -8.30 12.76
C LYS A 99 6.85 -8.56 11.28
N ALA A 100 5.61 -8.85 10.90
CA ALA A 100 5.21 -8.98 9.50
C ALA A 100 5.39 -7.66 8.75
N ILE A 101 4.91 -6.56 9.34
CA ILE A 101 5.05 -5.21 8.79
C ILE A 101 6.52 -4.87 8.56
N VAL A 102 7.37 -4.99 9.58
CA VAL A 102 8.80 -4.67 9.49
C VAL A 102 9.48 -5.54 8.41
N SER A 103 9.19 -6.84 8.36
CA SER A 103 9.76 -7.73 7.35
C SER A 103 9.36 -7.32 5.93
N ILE A 104 8.08 -7.04 5.70
CA ILE A 104 7.57 -6.60 4.39
C ILE A 104 8.15 -5.24 4.00
N LEU A 105 8.22 -4.29 4.93
CA LEU A 105 8.75 -2.95 4.68
C LEU A 105 10.25 -2.93 4.39
N MET A 106 11.00 -3.92 4.87
CA MET A 106 12.40 -4.06 4.48
C MET A 106 12.54 -4.78 3.14
N VAL A 107 11.86 -5.91 2.96
CA VAL A 107 12.13 -6.79 1.81
C VAL A 107 11.43 -6.33 0.54
N VAL A 108 10.17 -5.88 0.59
CA VAL A 108 9.44 -5.51 -0.63
C VAL A 108 10.10 -4.30 -1.31
N PRO A 109 10.43 -3.19 -0.62
CA PRO A 109 11.19 -2.11 -1.24
C PRO A 109 12.56 -2.58 -1.73
N LEU A 110 13.31 -3.35 -0.94
CA LEU A 110 14.62 -3.85 -1.36
C LEU A 110 14.55 -4.62 -2.69
N VAL A 111 13.64 -5.58 -2.80
CA VAL A 111 13.43 -6.37 -4.03
C VAL A 111 12.95 -5.47 -5.17
N SER A 112 12.04 -4.53 -4.89
CA SER A 112 11.54 -3.57 -5.89
C SER A 112 12.65 -2.71 -6.46
N HIS A 113 13.49 -2.14 -5.60
CA HIS A 113 14.53 -1.21 -6.02
C HIS A 113 15.74 -1.89 -6.61
N LEU A 114 16.08 -3.11 -6.17
CA LEU A 114 17.09 -3.91 -6.85
C LEU A 114 16.67 -4.21 -8.30
N LEU A 115 15.43 -4.65 -8.50
CA LEU A 115 14.92 -4.91 -9.86
C LEU A 115 14.76 -3.64 -10.69
N GLU A 116 14.24 -2.56 -10.09
CA GLU A 116 14.16 -1.25 -10.74
C GLU A 116 15.55 -0.75 -11.15
N TYR A 117 16.55 -0.88 -10.28
CA TYR A 117 17.94 -0.55 -10.56
C TYR A 117 18.51 -1.38 -11.72
N PHE A 118 18.32 -2.69 -11.74
CA PHE A 118 18.81 -3.53 -12.85
C PHE A 118 18.16 -3.17 -14.18
N VAL A 119 16.84 -2.94 -14.20
CA VAL A 119 16.11 -2.55 -15.41
C VAL A 119 16.57 -1.18 -15.90
N GLN A 120 16.76 -0.22 -14.99
CA GLN A 120 17.24 1.12 -15.33
C GLN A 120 18.71 1.10 -15.78
N ALA A 121 19.58 0.34 -15.11
CA ALA A 121 20.98 0.19 -15.49
C ALA A 121 21.12 -0.43 -16.88
N ALA A 122 20.33 -1.48 -17.18
CA ALA A 122 20.29 -2.06 -18.52
C ALA A 122 19.80 -1.03 -19.56
N PHE A 123 18.71 -0.31 -19.26
CA PHE A 123 18.19 0.72 -20.16
C PHE A 123 19.21 1.83 -20.45
N VAL A 124 19.91 2.34 -19.43
CA VAL A 124 20.97 3.36 -19.58
C VAL A 124 22.12 2.83 -20.42
N TYR A 125 22.56 1.59 -20.16
CA TYR A 125 23.61 0.94 -20.96
C TYR A 125 23.24 0.87 -22.45
N TYR A 126 21.99 0.53 -22.77
CA TYR A 126 21.53 0.41 -24.16
C TYR A 126 21.21 1.74 -24.85
N THR A 127 20.92 2.81 -24.10
CA THR A 127 20.42 4.07 -24.67
C THR A 127 21.42 5.23 -24.58
N ALA A 128 22.53 5.07 -23.86
CA ALA A 128 23.54 6.11 -23.61
C ALA A 128 22.96 7.45 -23.10
N THR A 129 21.77 7.41 -22.51
CA THR A 129 21.08 8.59 -22.01
C THR A 129 21.56 8.93 -20.60
N ALA A 130 21.98 10.16 -20.37
CA ALA A 130 22.31 10.66 -19.05
C ALA A 130 21.04 11.18 -18.32
N ASP A 131 20.79 10.58 -17.16
CA ASP A 131 20.35 11.23 -15.92
C ASP A 131 18.85 11.28 -15.51
N TYR A 132 18.66 11.41 -14.19
CA TYR A 132 17.47 11.52 -13.31
C TYR A 132 16.98 10.27 -12.55
N THR A 133 17.83 9.27 -12.30
CA THR A 133 17.45 8.01 -11.61
C THR A 133 17.08 8.20 -10.13
N ASP A 134 17.77 9.09 -9.41
CA ASP A 134 17.69 9.20 -7.94
C ASP A 134 16.32 9.71 -7.43
N LYS A 135 15.67 10.58 -8.20
CA LYS A 135 14.39 11.21 -7.84
C LYS A 135 13.20 10.27 -8.04
N ALA A 136 13.29 9.36 -9.00
CA ALA A 136 12.28 8.34 -9.24
C ALA A 136 12.28 7.28 -8.13
N ILE A 137 13.46 6.94 -7.61
CA ILE A 137 13.66 5.92 -6.57
C ILE A 137 12.92 6.31 -5.29
N VAL A 138 13.10 7.53 -4.76
CA VAL A 138 12.43 7.97 -3.51
C VAL A 138 10.90 7.91 -3.63
N ARG A 139 10.35 8.36 -4.76
CA ARG A 139 8.89 8.28 -5.04
C ARG A 139 8.41 6.82 -5.09
N SER A 140 9.22 5.97 -5.73
CA SER A 140 8.96 4.54 -5.85
C SER A 140 9.00 3.88 -4.45
N ILE A 141 9.93 4.24 -3.57
CA ILE A 141 10.01 3.77 -2.17
C ILE A 141 8.74 4.12 -1.40
N CYS A 142 8.36 5.42 -1.36
CA CYS A 142 7.21 5.87 -0.59
C CYS A 142 5.92 5.16 -1.07
N PHE A 143 5.71 5.09 -2.38
CA PHE A 143 4.55 4.39 -2.92
C PHE A 143 4.57 2.90 -2.59
N SER A 144 5.73 2.25 -2.68
CA SER A 144 5.89 0.82 -2.35
C SER A 144 5.61 0.55 -0.88
N ILE A 145 6.01 1.43 0.03
CA ILE A 145 5.68 1.33 1.47
C ILE A 145 4.17 1.36 1.66
N PHE A 146 3.47 2.38 1.17
CA PHE A 146 2.01 2.48 1.32
C PHE A 146 1.28 1.31 0.68
N SER A 147 1.67 0.96 -0.55
CA SER A 147 1.05 -0.14 -1.29
C SER A 147 1.24 -1.47 -0.56
N SER A 148 2.42 -1.69 0.05
CA SER A 148 2.72 -2.94 0.77
C SER A 148 1.98 -3.02 2.11
N LEU A 149 1.89 -1.90 2.84
CA LEU A 149 1.10 -1.81 4.07
C LEU A 149 -0.38 -2.07 3.80
N PHE A 150 -0.94 -1.42 2.78
CA PHE A 150 -2.33 -1.63 2.40
C PHE A 150 -2.58 -3.06 1.90
N ALA A 151 -1.68 -3.60 1.07
CA ALA A 151 -1.75 -4.98 0.62
C ALA A 151 -1.75 -5.98 1.79
N LEU A 152 -0.85 -5.80 2.77
CA LEU A 152 -0.84 -6.62 3.97
C LEU A 152 -2.15 -6.47 4.76
N PHE A 153 -2.63 -5.25 4.93
CA PHE A 153 -3.86 -4.95 5.67
C PHE A 153 -5.09 -5.65 5.09
N ILE A 154 -5.27 -5.65 3.77
CA ILE A 154 -6.40 -6.30 3.11
C ILE A 154 -6.21 -7.82 3.04
N MET A 155 -4.98 -8.31 2.85
CA MET A 155 -4.70 -9.75 2.83
C MET A 155 -4.89 -10.38 4.21
N ARG A 156 -4.60 -9.64 5.29
CA ARG A 156 -4.94 -10.05 6.67
C ARG A 156 -6.45 -10.19 6.91
N ARG A 157 -7.27 -9.59 6.05
CA ARG A 157 -8.75 -9.72 6.05
C ARG A 157 -9.25 -10.69 4.96
N ASN A 158 -8.36 -11.53 4.46
CA ASN A 158 -8.62 -12.53 3.43
C ASN A 158 -9.18 -11.93 2.12
N VAL A 159 -8.60 -10.80 1.69
CA VAL A 159 -8.95 -10.12 0.44
C VAL A 159 -7.72 -10.03 -0.47
N LEU A 160 -7.89 -10.31 -1.77
CA LEU A 160 -6.83 -10.42 -2.76
C LEU A 160 -5.78 -11.50 -2.44
N ILE A 161 -6.18 -12.59 -1.79
CA ILE A 161 -5.34 -13.77 -1.60
C ILE A 161 -5.60 -14.80 -2.71
N VAL A 162 -4.59 -15.59 -3.05
CA VAL A 162 -4.61 -16.57 -4.16
C VAL A 162 -4.01 -17.90 -3.70
N GLY A 163 -4.62 -19.01 -4.13
CA GLY A 163 -4.08 -20.36 -3.90
C GLY A 163 -4.29 -20.90 -2.49
N ASP A 164 -5.23 -20.33 -1.75
CA ASP A 164 -5.54 -20.64 -0.35
C ASP A 164 -7.04 -20.95 -0.18
N LEU A 165 -7.41 -21.70 0.86
CA LEU A 165 -8.80 -22.01 1.24
C LEU A 165 -9.61 -20.74 1.53
N ASP A 166 -8.99 -19.72 2.12
CA ASP A 166 -9.65 -18.45 2.43
C ASP A 166 -9.92 -17.58 1.18
N SER A 167 -9.44 -17.99 -0.01
CA SER A 167 -9.53 -17.21 -1.25
C SER A 167 -10.96 -17.15 -1.79
N ARG A 168 -11.44 -15.93 -2.05
CA ARG A 168 -12.74 -15.65 -2.67
C ARG A 168 -12.61 -15.36 -4.16
N SER A 169 -13.71 -15.16 -4.88
CA SER A 169 -13.64 -14.70 -6.28
C SER A 169 -13.10 -13.27 -6.36
N PHE A 170 -12.40 -12.94 -7.47
CA PHE A 170 -11.80 -11.63 -7.67
C PHE A 170 -12.81 -10.49 -7.53
N TRP A 171 -14.01 -10.66 -8.07
CA TRP A 171 -15.05 -9.63 -8.00
C TRP A 171 -15.62 -9.43 -6.58
N SER A 172 -15.73 -10.51 -5.81
CA SER A 172 -16.10 -10.43 -4.39
C SER A 172 -15.07 -9.62 -3.61
N ASP A 173 -13.78 -9.83 -3.89
CA ASP A 173 -12.69 -9.07 -3.27
C ASP A 173 -12.76 -7.59 -3.67
N VAL A 174 -12.88 -7.26 -4.97
CA VAL A 174 -12.94 -5.88 -5.48
C VAL A 174 -14.07 -5.07 -4.83
N ARG A 175 -15.24 -5.65 -4.63
CA ARG A 175 -16.38 -4.97 -3.97
C ARG A 175 -16.09 -4.59 -2.51
N ARG A 176 -15.19 -5.31 -1.83
CA ARG A 176 -14.82 -5.03 -0.43
C ARG A 176 -13.75 -3.93 -0.32
N ILE A 177 -12.99 -3.69 -1.40
CA ILE A 177 -11.88 -2.74 -1.38
C ILE A 177 -12.30 -1.32 -0.95
N PRO A 178 -13.39 -0.70 -1.44
CA PRO A 178 -13.77 0.64 -1.01
C PRO A 178 -13.98 0.76 0.50
N TYR A 179 -14.62 -0.24 1.11
CA TYR A 179 -14.80 -0.30 2.55
C TYR A 179 -13.47 -0.48 3.29
N LEU A 180 -12.59 -1.35 2.79
CA LEU A 180 -11.28 -1.58 3.38
C LEU A 180 -10.34 -0.38 3.24
N VAL A 181 -10.46 0.41 2.18
CA VAL A 181 -9.75 1.69 2.04
C VAL A 181 -10.20 2.63 3.15
N PHE A 182 -11.51 2.75 3.40
CA PHE A 182 -12.03 3.57 4.49
C PHE A 182 -11.54 3.06 5.86
N GLU A 183 -11.59 1.74 6.11
CA GLU A 183 -11.10 1.14 7.35
C GLU A 183 -9.59 1.36 7.54
N PHE A 184 -8.79 1.26 6.48
CA PHE A 184 -7.36 1.54 6.51
C PHE A 184 -7.06 3.00 6.82
N MET A 185 -7.82 3.93 6.22
CA MET A 185 -7.69 5.37 6.48
C MET A 185 -8.13 5.75 7.90
N ALA A 186 -9.16 5.10 8.43
CA ALA A 186 -9.67 5.32 9.79
C ALA A 186 -8.77 4.69 10.88
N PHE A 187 -7.94 3.71 10.54
CA PHE A 187 -7.12 2.96 11.49
C PHE A 187 -6.23 3.85 12.37
N ILE A 188 -5.47 4.76 11.78
CA ILE A 188 -4.54 5.63 12.53
C ILE A 188 -5.30 6.60 13.46
N PRO A 189 -6.31 7.35 12.97
CA PRO A 189 -7.14 8.18 13.84
C PRO A 189 -7.80 7.40 14.99
N ASP A 190 -8.34 6.21 14.71
CA ASP A 190 -9.02 5.39 15.71
C ASP A 190 -8.08 4.87 16.79
N GLU A 191 -6.85 4.50 16.42
CA GLU A 191 -5.83 4.06 17.37
C GLU A 191 -5.36 5.22 18.26
N ILE A 192 -5.13 6.41 17.68
CA ILE A 192 -4.80 7.62 18.43
C ILE A 192 -5.96 7.99 19.38
N ALA A 193 -7.20 7.97 18.91
CA ALA A 193 -8.37 8.21 19.74
C ALA A 193 -8.47 7.19 20.90
N THR A 194 -8.14 5.92 20.64
CA THR A 194 -8.09 4.88 21.66
C THR A 194 -7.01 5.13 22.71
N MET A 195 -5.82 5.57 22.30
CA MET A 195 -4.74 5.96 23.22
C MET A 195 -5.18 7.12 24.13
N VAL A 196 -5.82 8.14 23.56
CA VAL A 196 -6.37 9.29 24.32
C VAL A 196 -7.41 8.82 25.33
N ARG A 197 -8.34 7.94 24.93
CA ARG A 197 -9.37 7.37 25.83
C ARG A 197 -8.78 6.57 26.99
N ARG A 198 -7.64 5.91 26.79
CA ARG A 198 -6.93 5.13 27.82
C ARG A 198 -6.02 5.97 28.73
N GLY A 199 -5.96 7.29 28.51
CA GLY A 199 -5.06 8.19 29.26
C GLY A 199 -3.59 8.13 28.80
N ALA A 200 -3.28 7.46 27.69
CA ALA A 200 -1.93 7.34 27.14
C ALA A 200 -1.56 8.58 26.28
N TYR A 201 -1.66 9.77 26.86
CA TYR A 201 -1.52 11.04 26.13
C TYR A 201 -0.15 11.23 25.48
N VAL A 202 0.92 10.78 26.14
CA VAL A 202 2.29 10.86 25.60
C VAL A 202 2.40 10.01 24.33
N THR A 203 1.92 8.77 24.35
CA THR A 203 1.93 7.87 23.19
C THR A 203 1.04 8.40 22.06
N ALA A 204 -0.11 8.97 22.38
CA ALA A 204 -0.99 9.63 21.41
C ALA A 204 -0.28 10.83 20.74
N GLY A 205 0.40 11.67 21.53
CA GLY A 205 1.18 12.80 21.04
C GLY A 205 2.34 12.37 20.13
N ILE A 206 3.10 11.35 20.54
CA ILE A 206 4.18 10.78 19.71
C ILE A 206 3.62 10.22 18.40
N SER A 207 2.52 9.48 18.44
CA SER A 207 1.88 8.91 17.24
C SER A 207 1.40 9.99 16.28
N LEU A 208 0.82 11.08 16.80
CA LEU A 208 0.37 12.22 16.01
C LEU A 208 1.55 12.94 15.34
N LEU A 209 2.64 13.18 16.09
CA LEU A 209 3.85 13.80 15.57
C LEU A 209 4.56 12.90 14.55
N ALA A 210 4.63 11.59 14.81
CA ALA A 210 5.21 10.63 13.88
C ALA A 210 4.43 10.56 12.56
N TRP A 211 3.09 10.60 12.62
CA TRP A 211 2.24 10.71 11.45
C TRP A 211 2.50 12.01 10.68
N GLY A 212 2.58 13.15 11.38
CA GLY A 212 2.90 14.44 10.76
C GLY A 212 4.29 14.47 10.09
N GLY A 213 5.28 13.85 10.72
CA GLY A 213 6.62 13.69 10.13
C GLY A 213 6.58 12.78 8.90
N PHE A 214 5.87 11.66 8.98
CA PHE A 214 5.70 10.74 7.85
C PHE A 214 4.96 11.38 6.68
N SER A 215 3.84 12.07 6.92
CA SER A 215 3.13 12.81 5.87
C SER A 215 4.04 13.88 5.27
N GLN A 216 4.86 14.56 6.05
CA GLN A 216 5.83 15.52 5.50
C GLN A 216 6.88 14.85 4.60
N ILE A 217 7.42 13.70 4.98
CA ILE A 217 8.37 12.94 4.15
C ILE A 217 7.72 12.53 2.83
N VAL A 218 6.46 12.10 2.86
CA VAL A 218 5.72 11.73 1.64
C VAL A 218 5.44 12.96 0.78
N CYS A 219 5.12 14.11 1.39
CA CYS A 219 4.99 15.39 0.69
C CYS A 219 6.28 15.72 -0.05
N TRP A 220 7.40 15.64 0.67
CA TRP A 220 8.73 15.92 0.15
C TRP A 220 9.10 14.95 -0.98
N ALA A 221 8.81 13.66 -0.84
CA ALA A 221 9.05 12.68 -1.90
C ALA A 221 8.29 13.02 -3.20
N VAL A 222 7.04 13.50 -3.08
CA VAL A 222 6.21 13.84 -4.23
C VAL A 222 6.60 15.21 -4.82
N THR A 223 6.68 16.24 -3.98
CA THR A 223 6.84 17.65 -4.37
C THR A 223 8.30 18.12 -4.47
N TYR A 224 9.23 17.37 -3.88
CA TYR A 224 10.65 17.70 -3.76
C TYR A 224 10.93 18.98 -2.98
N ARG A 225 10.02 19.41 -2.09
CA ARG A 225 10.19 20.61 -1.26
C ARG A 225 10.37 20.23 0.21
N GLY A 226 11.51 20.61 0.80
CA GLY A 226 11.97 20.11 2.09
C GLY A 226 11.18 20.61 3.32
N ILE A 227 10.39 21.67 3.18
CA ILE A 227 9.68 22.30 4.31
C ILE A 227 8.25 22.64 3.90
N TRP A 228 7.35 22.67 4.89
CA TRP A 228 5.94 23.05 4.85
C TRP A 228 5.73 24.28 3.96
N THR A 229 5.37 24.10 2.68
CA THR A 229 5.56 25.17 1.71
C THR A 229 4.48 26.23 1.75
N TYR A 230 4.74 27.24 2.56
CA TYR A 230 4.26 28.59 2.30
C TYR A 230 4.80 29.11 0.95
N GLY A 231 3.88 29.66 0.16
CA GLY A 231 4.08 30.57 -0.98
C GLY A 231 5.41 30.56 -1.72
N GLY A 232 5.46 29.88 -2.86
CA GLY A 232 6.54 30.07 -3.84
C GLY A 232 6.39 29.27 -5.12
N GLY A 233 5.30 29.47 -5.86
CA GLY A 233 5.20 29.11 -7.27
C GLY A 233 4.43 27.82 -7.58
N LYS A 234 3.13 28.03 -7.84
CA LYS A 234 2.17 27.32 -8.72
C LYS A 234 2.50 25.88 -9.17
N ASP A 235 1.60 24.95 -8.79
CA ASP A 235 0.79 24.18 -9.78
C ASP A 235 -0.20 23.16 -9.16
N LEU A 236 -0.26 22.97 -7.84
CA LEU A 236 -1.35 22.20 -7.20
C LEU A 236 -1.91 22.95 -6.00
N GLY A 237 -2.98 23.73 -6.21
CA GLY A 237 -3.62 24.56 -5.17
C GLY A 237 -4.09 23.80 -3.92
N ILE A 238 -4.30 22.48 -4.03
CA ILE A 238 -4.73 21.58 -2.95
C ILE A 238 -3.57 21.15 -2.01
N LEU A 239 -2.31 21.29 -2.43
CA LEU A 239 -1.14 20.78 -1.67
C LEU A 239 -0.33 21.89 -0.99
N LYS A 240 -0.95 23.05 -0.74
CA LYS A 240 -0.25 24.22 -0.18
C LYS A 240 0.26 24.00 1.24
N TYR A 241 -0.39 23.17 2.06
CA TYR A 241 0.03 22.93 3.45
C TYR A 241 -0.04 21.47 3.88
N TRP A 242 0.27 20.50 3.00
CA TRP A 242 -0.02 19.08 3.22
C TRP A 242 0.45 18.49 4.57
N GLY A 243 1.57 18.96 5.15
CA GLY A 243 1.99 18.58 6.51
C GLY A 243 1.07 19.13 7.61
N VAL A 244 0.78 20.44 7.58
CA VAL A 244 -0.16 21.11 8.50
C VAL A 244 -1.57 20.54 8.32
N ASP A 245 -2.04 20.51 7.08
CA ASP A 245 -3.36 20.04 6.67
C ASP A 245 -3.53 18.57 7.08
N GLY A 246 -2.50 17.76 6.91
CA GLY A 246 -2.49 16.36 7.32
C GLY A 246 -2.64 16.19 8.83
N ILE A 247 -1.99 17.04 9.64
CA ILE A 247 -2.15 17.03 11.10
C ILE A 247 -3.53 17.55 11.50
N ILE A 248 -4.03 18.64 10.89
CA ILE A 248 -5.37 19.19 11.14
C ILE A 248 -6.44 18.15 10.80
N LEU A 249 -6.36 17.52 9.63
CA LEU A 249 -7.25 16.45 9.21
C LEU A 249 -7.17 15.25 10.16
N MET A 250 -5.98 14.91 10.65
CA MET A 250 -5.80 13.85 11.64
C MET A 250 -6.48 14.19 12.98
N ILE A 251 -6.29 15.41 13.49
CA ILE A 251 -6.96 15.88 14.72
C ILE A 251 -8.48 15.85 14.54
N PHE A 252 -8.99 16.31 13.39
CA PHE A 252 -10.41 16.27 13.08
C PHE A 252 -10.94 14.83 13.02
N ALA A 253 -10.21 13.91 12.37
CA ALA A 253 -10.57 12.50 12.31
C ALA A 253 -10.56 11.83 13.70
N VAL A 254 -9.58 12.16 14.55
CA VAL A 254 -9.52 11.70 15.95
C VAL A 254 -10.74 12.23 16.73
N ALA A 255 -11.09 13.50 16.58
CA ALA A 255 -12.26 14.08 17.23
C ALA A 255 -13.57 13.41 16.77
N LEU A 256 -13.74 13.17 15.47
CA LEU A 256 -14.88 12.43 14.92
C LEU A 256 -14.94 11.00 15.46
N SER A 257 -13.80 10.31 15.56
CA SER A 257 -13.72 8.95 16.14
C SER A 257 -14.15 8.94 17.61
N MET A 258 -13.74 9.95 18.39
CA MET A 258 -14.18 10.11 19.78
C MET A 258 -15.69 10.35 19.89
N ILE A 259 -16.25 11.22 19.04
CA ILE A 259 -17.70 11.50 18.99
C ILE A 259 -18.47 10.22 18.62
N ALA A 260 -18.06 9.54 17.55
CA ALA A 260 -18.72 8.32 17.07
C ALA A 260 -18.74 7.22 18.13
N PHE A 261 -17.65 7.08 18.90
CA PHE A 261 -17.59 6.16 20.02
C PHE A 261 -18.57 6.53 21.14
N ASN A 262 -18.62 7.80 21.55
CA ASN A 262 -19.54 8.26 22.60
C ASN A 262 -21.00 8.03 22.21
N VAL A 263 -21.36 8.30 20.94
CA VAL A 263 -22.71 8.03 20.41
C VAL A 263 -23.05 6.54 20.49
N ARG A 264 -22.12 5.66 20.07
CA ARG A 264 -22.32 4.20 20.15
C ARG A 264 -22.44 3.71 21.60
N HIS A 265 -21.61 4.23 22.50
CA HIS A 265 -21.62 3.89 23.92
C HIS A 265 -22.95 4.27 24.58
N ASN A 266 -23.45 5.48 24.33
CA ASN A 266 -24.73 5.95 24.85
C ASN A 266 -25.91 5.14 24.29
N ARG A 267 -25.88 4.81 23.00
CA ARG A 267 -26.92 3.97 22.39
C ARG A 267 -27.00 2.59 23.03
N ASN A 268 -25.85 1.98 23.34
CA ASN A 268 -25.81 0.66 23.95
C ASN A 268 -26.28 0.66 25.40
N LYS A 269 -26.03 1.73 26.17
CA LYS A 269 -26.59 1.91 27.52
C LYS A 269 -28.11 1.96 27.52
N HIS A 270 -28.70 2.71 26.58
CA HIS A 270 -30.16 2.78 26.47
C HIS A 270 -30.83 1.46 26.08
N ILE A 271 -30.10 0.54 25.43
CA ILE A 271 -30.59 -0.81 25.11
C ILE A 271 -30.45 -1.76 26.31
N SER A 272 -29.47 -1.57 27.20
CA SER A 272 -29.33 -2.40 28.39
C SER A 272 -30.30 -2.02 29.52
N ASP A 273 -30.80 -0.79 29.51
CA ASP A 273 -31.69 -0.24 30.53
C ASP A 273 -33.19 -0.39 30.17
N ALA A 274 -33.50 -0.92 28.98
CA ALA A 274 -34.84 -1.16 28.45
C ALA A 274 -35.16 -2.66 28.38
#